data_AF-A0A351DTU4-F1
#
_entry.id   AF-A0A351DTU4-F1
#
_cell.length_a   1.000
_cell.length_b   1.000
_cell.length_c   1.000
_cell.angle_alpha   90.00
_cell.angle_beta   90.00
_cell.angle_gamma   90.00
#
_symmetry.space_group_name_H-M   'P 1'
#
loop_
_entity.id
_entity.type
_entity.pdbx_description
1 polymer ?
#
loop_
_entity_poly.entity_id
_entity_poly.type
_entity_poly.pdbx_seq_one_letter_code
_entity_poly.pdbx_strand_id
1 'polypeptide(L)'
;MSAKELTETTLERLRKDVCSFAGFDVTCTRDCEVLSDELRAFDGRFPVSVSTLRRFFGLIPTQSTFSNTTLNSLARYIGYKSYASWKDKSQSTEKKPPSTHESTQNIHAPAHDGLTGKPADWSAKESEQRIRQFIKAYANPEHFHLNPAQFDKLKDAMIAVYQRGTLDLDLWMKFNQHIHLKEFVTEQFPPLDFMNSFGQALLEEYMRTADSPLKRQFGQGVIASGKVARGLEWSEILEDLPQIQEANPNMHPLVCGRIMGIWLLALKESTGEEKRYETYKTLVLDILERTDEIWPRWSNQACYLAFNLSDWATLGGDLELVSACANRIEAFRTKQDWYHRSQDIEHVLDIRMTWHCLLLGDWHMARLLLVALPWDSFNSIESRTLSIWYHAAHLVLGMDEPQIHRNAFNHYVAMTGYRGFGRRIEAIMQELIESQTK
;
A
#
# COMPACT_ATOMS: atom_id res chain seq x y z
N MET A 1 8.38 40.14 -22.48
CA MET A 1 7.59 38.94 -22.79
C MET A 1 6.28 39.35 -23.43
N SER A 2 5.95 38.76 -24.57
CA SER A 2 4.67 38.94 -25.24
C SER A 2 3.53 38.36 -24.37
N ALA A 3 2.32 38.94 -24.42
CA ALA A 3 1.15 38.40 -23.70
C ALA A 3 0.84 36.94 -24.07
N LYS A 4 1.26 36.51 -25.27
CA LYS A 4 1.16 35.13 -25.74
C LYS A 4 2.14 34.19 -25.00
N GLU A 5 3.39 34.62 -24.83
CA GLU A 5 4.42 33.86 -24.08
C GLU A 5 4.02 33.71 -22.61
N LEU A 6 3.50 34.77 -21.99
CA LEU A 6 3.05 34.73 -20.60
C LEU A 6 1.89 33.73 -20.37
N THR A 7 1.01 33.59 -21.36
CA THR A 7 -0.13 32.67 -21.32
C THR A 7 0.32 31.22 -21.49
N GLU A 8 1.29 30.98 -22.38
CA GLU A 8 1.85 29.65 -22.65
C GLU A 8 2.67 29.12 -21.46
N THR A 9 3.49 29.97 -20.83
CA THR A 9 4.20 29.64 -19.59
C THR A 9 3.24 29.35 -18.43
N THR A 10 2.11 30.06 -18.38
CA THR A 10 1.09 29.82 -17.35
C THR A 10 0.39 28.47 -17.58
N LEU A 11 0.01 28.14 -18.81
CA LEU A 11 -0.61 26.85 -19.12
C LEU A 11 0.34 25.68 -18.85
N GLU A 12 1.62 25.83 -19.16
CA GLU A 12 2.64 24.81 -18.88
C GLU A 12 2.77 24.53 -17.38
N ARG A 13 2.68 25.56 -16.55
CA ARG A 13 2.67 25.38 -15.10
C ARG A 13 1.42 24.62 -14.63
N LEU A 14 0.24 24.96 -15.15
CA LEU A 14 -0.99 24.24 -14.79
C LEU A 14 -0.91 22.77 -15.18
N ARG A 15 -0.32 22.43 -16.33
CA ARG A 15 -0.08 21.03 -16.73
C ARG A 15 0.77 20.29 -15.71
N LYS A 16 1.90 20.88 -15.31
CA LYS A 16 2.80 20.27 -14.33
C LYS A 16 2.13 20.05 -12.99
N ASP A 17 1.36 21.04 -12.52
CA ASP A 17 0.63 20.91 -11.26
C ASP A 17 -0.44 19.81 -11.36
N VAL A 18 -1.12 19.67 -12.50
CA VAL A 18 -2.10 18.61 -12.75
C VAL A 18 -1.44 17.23 -12.80
N CYS A 19 -0.32 17.06 -13.51
CA CYS A 19 0.44 15.80 -13.52
C CYS A 19 0.94 15.43 -12.11
N SER A 20 1.48 16.42 -11.39
CA SER A 20 1.98 16.21 -10.03
C SER A 20 0.87 15.79 -9.06
N PHE A 21 -0.34 16.32 -9.22
CA PHE A 21 -1.48 15.93 -8.39
C PHE A 21 -2.06 14.57 -8.79
N ALA A 22 -2.13 14.29 -10.10
CA ALA A 22 -2.61 13.01 -10.63
C ALA A 22 -1.64 11.85 -10.33
N GLY A 23 -0.37 12.16 -10.05
CA GLY A 23 0.66 11.17 -9.73
C GLY A 23 1.24 10.44 -10.95
N PHE A 24 0.94 10.91 -12.16
CA PHE A 24 1.51 10.40 -13.41
C PHE A 24 1.68 11.52 -14.45
N ASP A 25 2.62 11.33 -15.37
CA ASP A 25 2.81 12.24 -16.50
C ASP A 25 1.84 11.91 -17.63
N VAL A 26 1.18 12.93 -18.20
CA VAL A 26 0.28 12.76 -19.34
C VAL A 26 1.09 12.79 -20.65
N THR A 27 1.41 11.61 -21.17
CA THR A 27 2.25 11.44 -22.38
C THR A 27 1.50 10.84 -23.56
N CYS A 28 0.36 10.21 -23.32
CA CYS A 28 -0.43 9.54 -24.36
C CYS A 28 -1.95 9.71 -24.19
N THR A 29 -2.71 9.25 -25.19
CA THR A 29 -4.19 9.31 -25.16
C THR A 29 -4.78 8.53 -23.98
N ARG A 30 -4.17 7.41 -23.59
CA ARG A 30 -4.63 6.59 -22.47
C ARG A 30 -4.52 7.33 -21.14
N ASP A 31 -3.45 8.08 -20.92
CA ASP A 31 -3.28 8.93 -19.73
C ASP A 31 -4.38 10.00 -19.67
N CYS A 32 -4.80 10.53 -20.82
CA CYS A 32 -5.92 11.46 -20.90
C CYS A 32 -7.27 10.79 -20.60
N GLU A 33 -7.44 9.50 -20.89
CA GLU A 33 -8.64 8.73 -20.52
C GLU A 33 -8.69 8.54 -19.00
N VAL A 34 -7.58 8.11 -18.40
CA VAL A 34 -7.43 7.97 -16.94
C VAL A 34 -7.72 9.30 -16.25
N LEU A 35 -7.06 10.38 -16.68
CA LEU A 35 -7.26 11.71 -16.08
C LEU A 35 -8.69 12.25 -16.31
N SER A 36 -9.31 11.97 -17.46
CA SER A 36 -10.71 12.34 -17.72
C SER A 36 -11.66 11.65 -16.76
N ASP A 37 -11.44 10.36 -16.50
CA ASP A 37 -12.25 9.58 -15.56
C ASP A 37 -12.03 10.04 -14.11
N GLU A 38 -10.78 10.36 -13.74
CA GLU A 38 -10.46 10.95 -12.43
C GLU A 38 -11.13 12.31 -12.23
N LEU A 39 -11.04 13.21 -13.20
CA LEU A 39 -11.70 14.51 -13.16
C LEU A 39 -13.22 14.36 -13.03
N ARG A 40 -13.81 13.36 -13.70
CA ARG A 40 -15.25 13.06 -13.62
C ARG A 40 -15.64 12.49 -12.25
N ALA A 41 -14.82 11.61 -11.67
CA ALA A 41 -15.03 11.08 -10.33
C ALA A 41 -14.89 12.19 -9.27
N PHE A 42 -13.95 13.11 -9.46
CA PHE A 42 -13.72 14.25 -8.57
C PHE A 42 -14.84 15.29 -8.61
N ASP A 43 -15.27 15.73 -9.79
CA ASP A 43 -16.37 16.68 -9.95
C ASP A 43 -17.15 16.46 -11.25
N GLY A 44 -18.08 15.50 -11.20
CA GLY A 44 -18.90 15.09 -12.34
C GLY A 44 -19.79 16.19 -12.95
N ARG A 45 -19.93 17.36 -12.31
CA ARG A 45 -20.66 18.52 -12.85
C ARG A 45 -19.92 19.21 -13.99
N PHE A 46 -18.58 19.10 -14.03
CA PHE A 46 -17.75 19.78 -15.02
C PHE A 46 -16.73 18.84 -15.66
N PRO A 47 -17.19 17.80 -16.38
CA PRO A 47 -16.33 16.80 -16.98
C PRO A 47 -15.43 17.43 -18.05
N VAL A 48 -14.15 17.05 -18.04
CA VAL A 48 -13.21 17.45 -19.09
C VAL A 48 -13.02 16.27 -20.03
N SER A 49 -13.36 16.42 -21.31
CA SER A 49 -13.26 15.33 -22.27
C SER A 49 -11.82 14.92 -22.55
N VAL A 50 -11.60 13.65 -22.89
CA VAL A 50 -10.31 13.13 -23.38
C VAL A 50 -9.76 13.97 -24.53
N SER A 51 -10.60 14.38 -25.48
CA SER A 51 -10.20 15.25 -26.60
C SER A 51 -9.69 16.62 -26.12
N THR A 52 -10.29 17.17 -25.06
CA THR A 52 -9.86 18.43 -24.44
C THR A 52 -8.52 18.26 -23.73
N LEU A 53 -8.32 17.17 -22.99
CA LEU A 53 -7.07 16.89 -22.29
C LEU A 53 -5.91 16.64 -23.26
N ARG A 54 -6.14 15.89 -24.34
CA ARG A 54 -5.12 15.67 -25.39
C ARG A 54 -4.63 16.98 -26.01
N ARG A 55 -5.53 17.95 -26.23
CA ARG A 55 -5.16 19.31 -26.66
C ARG A 55 -4.44 20.07 -25.54
N PHE A 56 -4.98 19.99 -24.31
CA PHE A 56 -4.42 20.66 -23.15
C PHE A 56 -2.96 20.29 -22.92
N PHE A 57 -2.61 19.01 -22.96
CA PHE A 57 -1.24 18.51 -22.79
C PHE A 57 -0.38 18.52 -24.07
N GLY A 58 -0.89 19.06 -25.18
CA GLY A 58 -0.12 19.19 -26.42
C GLY A 58 0.08 17.89 -27.21
N LEU A 59 -0.68 16.83 -26.91
CA LEU A 59 -0.67 15.57 -27.66
C LEU A 59 -1.30 15.69 -29.05
N ILE A 60 -2.20 16.67 -29.22
CA ILE A 60 -2.72 17.08 -30.52
C ILE A 60 -2.76 18.61 -30.63
N PRO A 61 -2.66 19.18 -31.85
CA PRO A 61 -2.69 20.63 -32.04
C PRO A 61 -3.96 21.27 -31.47
N THR A 62 -3.79 22.41 -30.80
CA THR A 62 -4.92 23.20 -30.30
C THR A 62 -5.22 24.32 -31.29
N GLN A 63 -6.46 24.42 -31.77
CA GLN A 63 -6.89 25.45 -32.73
C GLN A 63 -7.43 26.72 -32.05
N SER A 64 -7.68 26.69 -30.74
CA SER A 64 -8.29 27.79 -29.97
C SER A 64 -7.78 27.85 -28.53
N THR A 65 -8.13 28.91 -27.79
CA THR A 65 -7.83 29.00 -26.34
C THR A 65 -8.71 28.04 -25.53
N PHE A 66 -8.19 27.51 -24.42
CA PHE A 66 -8.97 26.68 -23.50
C PHE A 66 -10.06 27.49 -22.80
N SER A 67 -11.23 26.89 -22.62
CA SER A 67 -12.34 27.55 -21.93
C SER A 67 -12.02 27.76 -20.43
N ASN A 68 -12.56 28.84 -19.85
CA ASN A 68 -12.45 29.09 -18.41
C ASN A 68 -13.02 27.93 -17.58
N THR A 69 -14.06 27.25 -18.07
CA THR A 69 -14.63 26.07 -17.43
C THR A 69 -13.60 24.95 -17.32
N THR A 70 -12.90 24.62 -18.41
CA THR A 70 -11.84 23.61 -18.41
C THR A 70 -10.71 23.99 -17.46
N LEU A 71 -10.23 25.24 -17.53
CA LEU A 71 -9.15 25.72 -16.68
C LEU A 71 -9.55 25.72 -15.19
N ASN A 72 -10.80 26.07 -14.88
CA ASN A 72 -11.34 26.01 -13.53
C ASN A 72 -11.53 24.57 -13.04
N SER A 73 -11.91 23.63 -13.90
CA SER A 73 -11.98 22.20 -13.53
C SER A 73 -10.60 21.65 -13.17
N LEU A 74 -9.60 21.94 -14.00
CA LEU A 74 -8.22 21.52 -13.73
C LEU A 74 -7.65 22.18 -12.47
N ALA A 75 -7.88 23.48 -12.27
CA ALA A 75 -7.44 24.18 -11.06
C ALA A 75 -8.13 23.64 -9.78
N ARG A 76 -9.41 23.27 -9.86
CA ARG A 76 -10.15 22.67 -8.74
C ARG A 76 -9.67 21.27 -8.42
N TYR A 77 -9.38 20.49 -9.45
CA TYR A 77 -8.81 19.16 -9.29
C TYR A 77 -7.50 19.21 -8.49
N ILE A 78 -6.64 20.21 -8.74
CA ILE A 78 -5.41 20.43 -7.95
C ILE A 78 -5.62 21.27 -6.66
N GLY A 79 -6.85 21.42 -6.19
CA GLY A 79 -7.17 22.02 -4.87
C GLY A 79 -7.44 23.52 -4.82
N TYR A 80 -7.56 24.23 -5.96
CA TYR A 80 -7.82 25.67 -5.99
C TYR A 80 -9.28 26.00 -6.31
N LYS A 81 -9.80 27.12 -5.81
CA LYS A 81 -11.21 27.51 -6.03
C LYS A 81 -11.53 27.81 -7.51
N SER A 82 -10.56 28.36 -8.22
CA SER A 82 -10.66 28.73 -9.64
C SER A 82 -9.27 28.89 -10.27
N TYR A 83 -9.20 28.90 -11.59
CA TYR A 83 -7.98 29.18 -12.34
C TYR A 83 -7.40 30.56 -12.02
N ALA A 84 -8.24 31.57 -11.79
CA ALA A 84 -7.79 32.88 -11.34
C ALA A 84 -7.11 32.80 -9.96
N SER A 85 -7.71 32.08 -9.00
CA SER A 85 -7.10 31.91 -7.66
C SER A 85 -5.77 31.13 -7.70
N TRP A 86 -5.66 30.18 -8.61
CA TRP A 86 -4.41 29.45 -8.87
C TRP A 86 -3.36 30.37 -9.50
N LYS A 87 -3.76 31.22 -10.45
CA LYS A 87 -2.87 32.16 -11.14
C LYS A 87 -2.32 33.25 -10.22
N ASP A 88 -3.15 33.81 -9.34
CA ASP A 88 -2.81 34.93 -8.47
C ASP A 88 -1.84 34.55 -7.34
N LYS A 89 -1.98 33.34 -6.78
CA LYS A 89 -1.05 32.82 -5.75
C LYS A 89 0.38 32.64 -6.26
N SER A 90 0.56 32.60 -7.57
CA SER A 90 1.87 32.47 -8.22
C SER A 90 2.49 33.80 -8.66
N GLN A 91 1.81 34.93 -8.45
CA GLN A 91 2.31 36.27 -8.80
C GLN A 91 2.70 37.11 -7.57
N SER A 92 2.40 36.65 -6.35
CA SER A 92 2.74 37.32 -5.09
C SER A 92 4.05 36.82 -4.47
N THR A 93 5.16 36.96 -5.19
CA THR A 93 6.51 36.92 -4.61
C THR A 93 7.28 38.16 -5.02
N GLU A 94 7.07 39.28 -4.33
CA GLU A 94 8.07 40.34 -4.16
C GLU A 94 7.58 41.40 -3.16
N LYS A 95 8.01 41.26 -1.89
CA LYS A 95 8.47 42.33 -0.98
C LYS A 95 8.75 41.72 0.40
N LYS A 96 10.03 41.41 0.65
CA LYS A 96 10.56 41.24 2.02
C LYS A 96 10.74 42.62 2.68
N PRO A 97 10.55 42.77 4.00
CA PRO A 97 11.34 43.69 4.80
C PRO A 97 12.63 43.02 5.31
N PRO A 98 13.64 43.81 5.74
CA PRO A 98 15.02 43.56 5.38
C PRO A 98 15.87 43.00 6.53
N SER A 99 16.85 42.16 6.19
CA SER A 99 18.16 42.19 6.84
C SER A 99 19.22 41.60 5.89
N THR A 100 20.07 42.52 5.44
CA THR A 100 21.51 42.38 5.18
C THR A 100 22.05 40.99 4.81
N HIS A 101 22.23 40.86 3.51
CA HIS A 101 23.10 39.94 2.81
C HIS A 101 24.53 39.94 3.35
N GLU A 102 25.11 38.74 3.48
CA GLU A 102 26.27 38.41 2.66
C GLU A 102 26.13 36.95 2.15
N SER A 103 26.27 36.84 0.83
CA SER A 103 26.71 35.64 0.09
C SER A 103 25.74 34.48 -0.10
N THR A 104 24.94 34.67 -1.15
CA THR A 104 24.42 33.71 -2.12
C THR A 104 25.29 32.46 -2.33
N GLN A 105 24.74 31.28 -2.05
CA GLN A 105 25.01 30.07 -2.83
C GLN A 105 23.69 29.34 -3.10
N ASN A 106 23.39 29.20 -4.39
CA ASN A 106 22.48 28.26 -5.04
C ASN A 106 21.57 27.41 -4.13
N ILE A 107 20.26 27.68 -4.14
CA ILE A 107 19.29 26.65 -3.72
C ILE A 107 19.08 25.72 -4.92
N HIS A 108 20.03 24.79 -5.05
CA HIS A 108 19.84 23.50 -5.70
C HIS A 108 18.55 22.84 -5.18
N ALA A 109 18.06 21.81 -5.90
CA ALA A 109 17.43 20.65 -5.28
C ALA A 109 18.04 20.41 -3.89
N PRO A 110 17.27 20.01 -2.85
CA PRO A 110 17.84 19.79 -1.52
C PRO A 110 19.13 19.01 -1.72
N ALA A 111 20.24 19.65 -1.31
CA ALA A 111 21.58 19.36 -1.77
C ALA A 111 21.81 17.86 -1.79
N HIS A 112 22.55 17.40 -2.80
CA HIS A 112 23.26 16.11 -2.81
C HIS A 112 23.25 15.51 -1.42
N ASP A 113 22.35 14.54 -1.23
CA ASP A 113 22.39 13.73 -0.03
C ASP A 113 23.82 13.21 0.01
N GLY A 114 24.63 13.65 0.98
CA GLY A 114 26.01 13.19 1.12
C GLY A 114 26.08 11.67 1.32
N LEU A 115 24.91 11.05 1.51
CA LEU A 115 24.60 9.64 1.43
C LEU A 115 24.35 9.25 -0.05
N THR A 116 25.42 8.92 -0.76
CA THR A 116 25.36 8.29 -2.08
C THR A 116 25.31 6.78 -1.94
N GLY A 117 24.34 6.10 -2.56
CA GLY A 117 24.27 4.63 -2.56
C GLY A 117 22.87 4.12 -2.90
N LYS A 118 22.77 2.89 -3.40
CA LYS A 118 21.45 2.24 -3.59
C LYS A 118 20.88 1.87 -2.21
N PRO A 119 19.54 1.84 -2.05
CA PRO A 119 18.88 1.38 -0.82
C PRO A 119 19.49 0.13 -0.17
N ALA A 120 19.84 -0.86 -0.99
CA ALA A 120 20.43 -2.12 -0.57
C ALA A 120 21.79 -1.97 0.13
N ASP A 121 22.51 -0.87 -0.13
CA ASP A 121 23.85 -0.62 0.40
C ASP A 121 23.85 0.23 1.68
N TRP A 122 22.70 0.76 2.09
CA TRP A 122 22.62 1.65 3.25
C TRP A 122 22.85 0.90 4.57
N SER A 123 23.76 1.41 5.38
CA SER A 123 23.91 1.01 6.78
C SER A 123 22.70 1.44 7.61
N ALA A 124 22.50 0.81 8.78
CA ALA A 124 21.42 1.16 9.71
C ALA A 124 21.42 2.68 10.06
N LYS A 125 22.61 3.25 10.29
CA LYS A 125 22.76 4.67 10.61
C LYS A 125 22.34 5.58 9.46
N GLU A 126 22.63 5.19 8.23
CA GLU A 126 22.25 5.96 7.04
C GLU A 126 20.73 5.93 6.83
N SER A 127 20.10 4.76 6.98
CA SER A 127 18.63 4.65 6.90
C SER A 127 17.94 5.48 7.99
N GLU A 128 18.43 5.42 9.24
CA GLU A 128 17.92 6.28 10.32
C GLU A 128 18.12 7.77 10.03
N GLN A 129 19.28 8.17 9.50
CA GLN A 129 19.57 9.56 9.16
C GLN A 129 18.62 10.09 8.08
N ARG A 130 18.31 9.27 7.07
CA ARG A 130 17.33 9.60 6.02
C ARG A 130 15.93 9.82 6.59
N ILE A 131 15.49 8.96 7.51
CA ILE A 131 14.20 9.13 8.19
C ILE A 131 14.20 10.44 9.01
N ARG A 132 15.29 10.75 9.72
CA ARG A 132 15.42 12.01 10.48
C ARG A 132 15.38 13.25 9.56
N GLN A 133 16.01 13.18 8.40
CA GLN A 133 15.94 14.24 7.39
C GLN A 133 14.51 14.40 6.85
N PHE A 134 13.81 13.30 6.60
CA PHE A 134 12.42 13.30 6.18
C PHE A 134 11.53 14.00 7.23
N ILE A 135 11.63 13.62 8.51
CA ILE A 135 10.86 14.26 9.59
C ILE A 135 11.11 15.77 9.61
N LYS A 136 12.38 16.19 9.51
CA LYS A 136 12.75 17.60 9.48
C LYS A 136 12.17 18.34 8.27
N ALA A 137 12.20 17.73 7.09
CA ALA A 137 11.71 18.33 5.85
C ALA A 137 10.19 18.50 5.85
N TYR A 138 9.47 17.57 6.47
CA TYR A 138 8.01 17.48 6.42
C TYR A 138 7.31 17.75 7.75
N ALA A 139 8.02 18.36 8.71
CA ALA A 139 7.50 18.74 10.02
C ALA A 139 6.29 19.68 9.95
N ASN A 140 6.19 20.51 8.90
CA ASN A 140 5.02 21.36 8.65
C ASN A 140 4.00 20.61 7.78
N PRO A 141 2.76 20.38 8.25
CA PRO A 141 1.72 19.71 7.46
C PRO A 141 1.36 20.46 6.17
N GLU A 142 1.48 21.78 6.11
CA GLU A 142 1.20 22.56 4.88
C GLU A 142 2.22 22.29 3.76
N HIS A 143 3.38 21.73 4.10
CA HIS A 143 4.41 21.35 3.15
C HIS A 143 4.48 19.83 2.93
N PHE A 144 3.52 19.08 3.48
CA PHE A 144 3.51 17.63 3.39
C PHE A 144 2.95 17.15 2.04
N HIS A 145 3.79 17.27 1.01
CA HIS A 145 3.53 16.78 -0.33
C HIS A 145 4.74 15.96 -0.80
N LEU A 146 4.56 14.66 -0.92
CA LEU A 146 5.58 13.73 -1.41
C LEU A 146 5.37 13.45 -2.89
N ASN A 147 6.44 13.56 -3.67
CA ASN A 147 6.48 12.93 -4.99
C ASN A 147 6.86 11.44 -4.86
N PRO A 148 6.65 10.62 -5.91
CA PRO A 148 6.95 9.19 -5.87
C PRO A 148 8.38 8.86 -5.44
N ALA A 149 9.38 9.60 -5.95
CA ALA A 149 10.78 9.36 -5.60
C ALA A 149 11.10 9.67 -4.13
N GLN A 150 10.41 10.65 -3.53
CA GLN A 150 10.54 10.95 -2.10
C GLN A 150 9.87 9.88 -1.24
N PHE A 151 8.70 9.39 -1.67
CA PHE A 151 8.03 8.28 -1.02
C PHE A 151 8.86 7.00 -1.07
N ASP A 152 9.40 6.64 -2.24
CA ASP A 152 10.23 5.44 -2.41
C ASP A 152 11.47 5.49 -1.52
N LYS A 153 12.16 6.64 -1.44
CA LYS A 153 13.30 6.80 -0.52
C LYS A 153 12.93 6.61 0.95
N LEU A 154 11.75 7.11 1.35
CA LEU A 154 11.25 6.89 2.71
C LEU A 154 10.93 5.40 2.92
N LYS A 155 10.20 4.79 1.99
CA LYS A 155 9.82 3.37 2.02
C LYS A 155 11.05 2.49 2.20
N ASP A 156 12.08 2.69 1.38
CA ASP A 156 13.33 1.96 1.43
C ASP A 156 14.05 2.11 2.79
N ALA A 157 14.11 3.34 3.32
CA ALA A 157 14.74 3.60 4.61
C ALA A 157 13.94 2.95 5.76
N MET A 158 12.62 3.01 5.70
CA MET A 158 11.73 2.39 6.67
C MET A 158 11.86 0.86 6.64
N ILE A 159 11.81 0.23 5.47
CA ILE A 159 11.99 -1.23 5.32
C ILE A 159 13.36 -1.65 5.86
N ALA A 160 14.43 -0.93 5.52
CA ALA A 160 15.77 -1.25 6.01
C ALA A 160 15.87 -1.20 7.55
N VAL A 161 15.26 -0.20 8.19
CA VAL A 161 15.22 -0.09 9.65
C VAL A 161 14.38 -1.21 10.28
N TYR A 162 13.25 -1.55 9.66
CA TYR A 162 12.39 -2.65 10.11
C TYR A 162 13.09 -4.00 10.01
N GLN A 163 13.64 -4.35 8.84
CA GLN A 163 14.33 -5.62 8.62
C GLN A 163 15.47 -5.83 9.62
N ARG A 164 16.26 -4.78 9.87
CA ARG A 164 17.39 -4.79 10.82
C ARG A 164 16.94 -4.73 12.29
N GLY A 165 15.68 -4.38 12.56
CA GLY A 165 15.16 -4.18 13.92
C GLY A 165 15.80 -2.99 14.64
N THR A 166 16.24 -1.97 13.91
CA THR A 166 16.99 -0.81 14.45
C THR A 166 16.11 0.42 14.65
N LEU A 167 14.78 0.25 14.70
CA LEU A 167 13.89 1.38 15.00
C LEU A 167 14.05 1.79 16.46
N ASP A 168 14.92 2.77 16.70
CA ASP A 168 15.15 3.37 18.00
C ASP A 168 13.91 4.16 18.47
N LEU A 169 13.61 4.06 19.76
CA LEU A 169 12.59 4.84 20.46
C LEU A 169 12.78 6.36 20.26
N ASP A 170 14.01 6.88 20.21
CA ASP A 170 14.23 8.31 19.93
C ASP A 170 13.73 8.70 18.53
N LEU A 171 13.97 7.86 17.53
CA LEU A 171 13.47 8.10 16.18
C LEU A 171 11.95 8.07 16.14
N TRP A 172 11.33 7.12 16.84
CA TRP A 172 9.87 7.06 16.98
C TRP A 172 9.30 8.29 17.71
N MET A 173 9.92 8.72 18.80
CA MET A 173 9.49 9.91 19.53
C MET A 173 9.53 11.19 18.68
N LYS A 174 10.40 11.26 17.67
CA LYS A 174 10.40 12.36 16.70
C LYS A 174 9.20 12.34 15.77
N PHE A 175 8.70 11.17 15.37
CA PHE A 175 7.41 11.08 14.67
C PHE A 175 6.26 11.53 15.56
N ASN A 176 6.29 11.17 16.86
CA ASN A 176 5.23 11.56 17.81
C ASN A 176 5.12 13.07 18.02
N GLN A 177 6.15 13.85 17.70
CA GLN A 177 6.09 15.32 17.72
C GLN A 177 5.21 15.89 16.58
N HIS A 178 4.88 15.09 15.56
CA HIS A 178 4.17 15.50 14.35
C HIS A 178 3.05 14.52 14.02
N ILE A 179 1.81 14.81 14.46
CA ILE A 179 0.66 13.90 14.33
C ILE A 179 0.46 13.42 12.88
N HIS A 180 0.53 14.32 11.88
CA HIS A 180 0.33 13.96 10.47
C HIS A 180 1.40 12.99 9.94
N LEU A 181 2.66 13.11 10.39
CA LEU A 181 3.72 12.19 10.00
C LEU A 181 3.56 10.83 10.71
N LYS A 182 3.18 10.84 11.99
CA LYS A 182 2.89 9.62 12.75
C LYS A 182 1.79 8.81 12.08
N GLU A 183 0.67 9.46 11.75
CA GLU A 183 -0.45 8.83 11.05
C GLU A 183 -0.01 8.27 9.70
N PHE A 184 0.61 9.10 8.86
CA PHE A 184 1.09 8.68 7.55
C PHE A 184 2.03 7.48 7.62
N VAL A 185 3.07 7.53 8.45
CA VAL A 185 4.05 6.45 8.56
C VAL A 185 3.43 5.16 9.11
N THR A 186 2.50 5.26 10.06
CA THR A 186 1.81 4.08 10.60
C THR A 186 0.91 3.42 9.57
N GLU A 187 0.21 4.22 8.75
CA GLU A 187 -0.69 3.73 7.70
C GLU A 187 0.07 3.12 6.51
N GLN A 188 1.18 3.76 6.11
CA GLN A 188 2.00 3.30 4.98
C GLN A 188 2.93 2.14 5.35
N PHE A 189 3.40 2.10 6.61
CA PHE A 189 4.35 1.12 7.11
C PHE A 189 3.87 0.47 8.41
N PRO A 190 2.72 -0.23 8.41
CA PRO A 190 2.22 -0.88 9.62
C PRO A 190 3.22 -1.91 10.15
N PRO A 191 3.46 -1.98 11.47
CA PRO A 191 4.46 -2.83 12.09
C PRO A 191 4.05 -4.30 12.19
N LEU A 192 3.65 -4.90 11.07
CA LEU A 192 3.05 -6.22 10.98
C LEU A 192 3.96 -7.34 11.46
N ASP A 193 5.29 -7.25 11.36
CA ASP A 193 6.23 -8.23 11.93
C ASP A 193 6.53 -8.02 13.42
N PHE A 194 6.09 -6.89 13.98
CA PHE A 194 6.49 -6.38 15.29
C PHE A 194 5.32 -6.26 16.27
N MET A 195 4.15 -6.82 15.95
CA MET A 195 2.95 -6.75 16.79
C MET A 195 3.11 -7.49 18.13
N ASN A 196 4.09 -8.39 18.26
CA ASN A 196 4.48 -9.00 19.53
C ASN A 196 5.60 -8.23 20.28
N SER A 197 5.91 -7.00 19.85
CA SER A 197 6.94 -6.14 20.45
C SER A 197 6.44 -4.69 20.49
N PHE A 198 7.16 -3.75 19.88
CA PHE A 198 6.79 -2.33 19.87
C PHE A 198 5.58 -2.00 18.98
N GLY A 199 5.22 -2.88 18.02
CA GLY A 199 4.20 -2.59 17.01
C GLY A 199 2.79 -2.39 17.58
N GLN A 200 2.43 -3.14 18.64
CA GLN A 200 1.14 -2.96 19.30
C GLN A 200 1.04 -1.58 19.97
N ALA A 201 2.06 -1.20 20.75
CA ALA A 201 2.09 0.11 21.42
C ALA A 201 2.07 1.27 20.41
N LEU A 202 2.73 1.08 19.26
CA LEU A 202 2.70 2.03 18.14
C LEU A 202 1.27 2.24 17.62
N LEU A 203 0.55 1.15 17.38
CA LEU A 203 -0.82 1.21 16.89
C LEU A 203 -1.79 1.77 17.93
N GLU A 204 -1.63 1.44 19.21
CA GLU A 204 -2.43 2.01 20.29
C GLU A 204 -2.26 3.53 20.38
N GLU A 205 -1.04 4.04 20.20
CA GLU A 205 -0.76 5.48 20.16
C GLU A 205 -1.32 6.16 18.90
N TYR A 206 -1.31 5.48 17.75
CA TYR A 206 -2.02 5.94 16.55
C TYR A 206 -3.54 6.02 16.80
N MET A 207 -4.12 5.00 17.45
CA MET A 207 -5.56 4.93 17.75
C MET A 207 -6.03 6.06 18.68
N ARG A 208 -5.16 6.58 19.56
CA ARG A 208 -5.46 7.74 20.41
C ARG A 208 -5.66 9.03 19.62
N THR A 209 -5.00 9.17 18.46
CA THR A 209 -5.12 10.35 17.59
C THR A 209 -6.04 10.14 16.40
N ALA A 210 -6.48 8.91 16.14
CA ALA A 210 -7.39 8.57 15.05
C ALA A 210 -8.76 9.26 15.22
N ASP A 211 -9.01 10.24 14.35
CA ASP A 211 -10.17 11.13 14.38
C ASP A 211 -11.34 10.65 13.50
N SER A 212 -11.12 9.66 12.63
CA SER A 212 -12.14 9.10 11.76
C SER A 212 -12.42 7.61 12.05
N PRO A 213 -13.65 7.12 11.79
CA PRO A 213 -13.98 5.70 11.89
C PRO A 213 -13.08 4.82 11.02
N LEU A 214 -12.71 5.29 9.82
CA LEU A 214 -11.85 4.57 8.88
C LEU A 214 -10.43 4.39 9.42
N LYS A 215 -9.86 5.45 10.01
CA LYS A 215 -8.56 5.39 10.68
C LYS A 215 -8.58 4.40 11.84
N ARG A 216 -9.67 4.40 12.64
CA ARG A 216 -9.84 3.46 13.75
C ARG A 216 -9.94 2.02 13.27
N GLN A 217 -10.70 1.76 12.21
CA GLN A 217 -10.84 0.45 11.60
C GLN A 217 -9.51 -0.08 11.04
N PHE A 218 -8.69 0.79 10.45
CA PHE A 218 -7.32 0.42 10.05
C PHE A 218 -6.52 -0.11 11.26
N GLY A 219 -6.48 0.66 12.35
CA GLY A 219 -5.69 0.28 13.54
C GLY A 219 -6.25 -0.97 14.24
N GLN A 220 -7.57 -1.07 14.39
CA GLN A 220 -8.25 -2.26 14.93
C GLN A 220 -7.93 -3.50 14.10
N GLY A 221 -7.97 -3.40 12.76
CA GLY A 221 -7.63 -4.49 11.87
C GLY A 221 -6.18 -4.96 12.04
N VAL A 222 -5.21 -4.04 12.11
CA VAL A 222 -3.78 -4.38 12.32
C VAL A 222 -3.54 -5.02 13.69
N ILE A 223 -4.12 -4.46 14.75
CA ILE A 223 -4.04 -5.03 16.11
C ILE A 223 -4.63 -6.44 16.12
N ALA A 224 -5.82 -6.63 15.56
CA ALA A 224 -6.48 -7.93 15.49
C ALA A 224 -5.63 -8.94 14.71
N SER A 225 -5.06 -8.57 13.56
CA SER A 225 -4.13 -9.45 12.82
C SER A 225 -2.93 -9.88 13.68
N GLY A 226 -2.34 -8.96 14.45
CA GLY A 226 -1.26 -9.27 15.38
C GLY A 226 -1.69 -10.25 16.49
N LYS A 227 -2.89 -10.08 17.05
CA LYS A 227 -3.46 -10.99 18.05
C LYS A 227 -3.70 -12.39 17.46
N VAL A 228 -4.25 -12.49 16.23
CA VAL A 228 -4.42 -13.77 15.51
C VAL A 228 -3.07 -14.45 15.28
N ALA A 229 -2.08 -13.70 14.79
CA ALA A 229 -0.76 -14.22 14.48
C ALA A 229 -0.04 -14.76 15.73
N ARG A 230 -0.21 -14.11 16.88
CA ARG A 230 0.28 -14.58 18.19
C ARG A 230 -0.50 -15.78 18.73
N GLY A 231 -1.73 -15.98 18.28
CA GLY A 231 -2.60 -17.09 18.67
C GLY A 231 -3.37 -16.83 19.96
N LEU A 232 -3.85 -15.60 20.15
CA LEU A 232 -4.76 -15.26 21.24
C LEU A 232 -6.18 -15.81 20.98
N GLU A 233 -7.03 -15.74 22.00
CA GLU A 233 -8.40 -16.24 21.94
C GLU A 233 -9.30 -15.34 21.07
N TRP A 234 -10.29 -15.94 20.40
CA TRP A 234 -11.20 -15.20 19.50
C TRP A 234 -11.99 -14.11 20.22
N SER A 235 -12.35 -14.31 21.49
CA SER A 235 -13.01 -13.29 22.31
C SER A 235 -12.16 -12.03 22.47
N GLU A 236 -10.84 -12.18 22.64
CA GLU A 236 -9.89 -11.06 22.74
C GLU A 236 -9.58 -10.43 21.38
N ILE A 237 -9.56 -11.23 20.31
CA ILE A 237 -9.29 -10.76 18.94
C ILE A 237 -10.45 -9.90 18.44
N LEU A 238 -11.69 -10.33 18.70
CA LEU A 238 -12.89 -9.73 18.13
C LEU A 238 -13.51 -8.61 18.98
N GLU A 239 -13.05 -8.40 20.22
CA GLU A 239 -13.60 -7.44 21.18
C GLU A 239 -13.90 -6.06 20.57
N ASP A 240 -12.93 -5.49 19.87
CA ASP A 240 -13.02 -4.17 19.24
C ASP A 240 -13.04 -4.22 17.71
N LEU A 241 -13.12 -5.41 17.10
CA LEU A 241 -13.04 -5.54 15.64
C LEU A 241 -14.45 -5.50 15.02
N PRO A 242 -14.83 -4.42 14.31
CA PRO A 242 -16.16 -4.33 13.74
C PRO A 242 -16.35 -5.39 12.64
N GLN A 243 -17.52 -6.02 12.61
CA GLN A 243 -17.87 -6.93 11.51
C GLN A 243 -18.40 -6.12 10.32
N ILE A 244 -17.75 -6.24 9.15
CA ILE A 244 -18.21 -5.58 7.93
C ILE A 244 -19.47 -6.29 7.42
N GLN A 245 -20.59 -5.58 7.34
CA GLN A 245 -21.87 -6.12 6.86
C GLN A 245 -22.13 -5.79 5.37
N GLU A 246 -21.47 -4.75 4.85
CA GLU A 246 -21.60 -4.31 3.46
C GLU A 246 -20.31 -3.61 3.02
N ALA A 247 -20.06 -3.59 1.70
CA ALA A 247 -18.91 -2.87 1.16
C ALA A 247 -19.10 -1.35 1.25
N ASN A 248 -18.12 -0.66 1.84
CA ASN A 248 -18.10 0.79 1.89
C ASN A 248 -17.06 1.32 0.87
N PRO A 249 -17.46 2.07 -0.18
CA PRO A 249 -16.54 2.58 -1.18
C PRO A 249 -15.51 3.58 -0.61
N ASN A 250 -15.78 4.15 0.57
CA ASN A 250 -14.84 5.04 1.26
C ASN A 250 -13.83 4.30 2.14
N MET A 251 -14.03 3.00 2.39
CA MET A 251 -13.07 2.18 3.14
C MET A 251 -12.04 1.61 2.17
N HIS A 252 -10.75 1.75 2.46
CA HIS A 252 -9.72 1.18 1.62
C HIS A 252 -9.84 -0.36 1.53
N PRO A 253 -9.74 -0.98 0.33
CA PRO A 253 -9.96 -2.42 0.17
C PRO A 253 -9.03 -3.30 1.02
N LEU A 254 -7.80 -2.85 1.28
CA LEU A 254 -6.85 -3.49 2.20
C LEU A 254 -7.42 -3.64 3.62
N VAL A 255 -8.04 -2.58 4.16
CA VAL A 255 -8.62 -2.59 5.51
C VAL A 255 -9.85 -3.50 5.53
N CYS A 256 -10.70 -3.39 4.51
CA CYS A 256 -11.88 -4.21 4.33
C CYS A 256 -11.53 -5.72 4.31
N GLY A 257 -10.59 -6.11 3.43
CA GLY A 257 -10.15 -7.50 3.29
C GLY A 257 -9.53 -8.07 4.55
N ARG A 258 -8.76 -7.28 5.29
CA ARG A 258 -8.18 -7.70 6.57
C ARG A 258 -9.25 -8.00 7.61
N ILE A 259 -10.19 -7.09 7.81
CA ILE A 259 -11.26 -7.26 8.79
C ILE A 259 -12.14 -8.46 8.43
N MET A 260 -12.54 -8.56 7.15
CA MET A 260 -13.34 -9.68 6.65
C MET A 260 -12.63 -11.02 6.84
N GLY A 261 -11.34 -11.11 6.48
CA GLY A 261 -10.59 -12.34 6.59
C GLY A 261 -10.42 -12.82 8.03
N ILE A 262 -10.21 -11.91 8.99
CA ILE A 262 -10.17 -12.25 10.42
C ILE A 262 -11.52 -12.81 10.88
N TRP A 263 -12.63 -12.17 10.51
CA TRP A 263 -13.97 -12.65 10.84
C TRP A 263 -14.28 -14.00 10.20
N LEU A 264 -13.87 -14.23 8.95
CA LEU A 264 -14.01 -15.53 8.29
C LEU A 264 -13.28 -16.62 9.06
N LEU A 265 -12.01 -16.40 9.40
CA LEU A 265 -11.21 -17.37 10.13
C LEU A 265 -11.79 -17.64 11.53
N ALA A 266 -12.24 -16.60 12.23
CA ALA A 266 -12.86 -16.74 13.54
C ALA A 266 -14.14 -17.57 13.51
N LEU A 267 -15.03 -17.28 12.55
CA LEU A 267 -16.28 -18.03 12.38
C LEU A 267 -16.01 -19.48 11.95
N LYS A 268 -14.99 -19.71 11.13
CA LYS A 268 -14.60 -21.05 10.67
C LYS A 268 -14.10 -21.94 11.81
N GLU A 269 -13.34 -21.36 12.74
CA GLU A 269 -12.76 -22.08 13.88
C GLU A 269 -13.70 -22.18 15.10
N SER A 270 -14.79 -21.41 15.12
CA SER A 270 -15.76 -21.41 16.21
C SER A 270 -16.78 -22.54 16.06
N THR A 271 -17.01 -23.31 17.13
CA THR A 271 -18.00 -24.39 17.12
C THR A 271 -19.43 -23.85 17.05
N GLY A 272 -20.25 -24.35 16.12
CA GLY A 272 -21.67 -24.00 16.02
C GLY A 272 -21.96 -22.72 15.22
N GLU A 273 -20.95 -22.13 14.57
CA GLU A 273 -21.06 -20.91 13.76
C GLU A 273 -21.16 -21.19 12.25
N GLU A 274 -21.39 -22.44 11.82
CA GLU A 274 -21.31 -22.88 10.42
C GLU A 274 -22.27 -22.08 9.52
N LYS A 275 -23.50 -21.84 9.97
CA LYS A 275 -24.48 -21.05 9.21
C LYS A 275 -24.04 -19.60 9.05
N ARG A 276 -23.45 -19.02 10.10
CA ARG A 276 -22.98 -17.62 10.10
C ARG A 276 -21.74 -17.50 9.23
N TYR A 277 -20.84 -18.49 9.28
CA TYR A 277 -19.71 -18.62 8.39
C TYR A 277 -20.15 -18.60 6.92
N GLU A 278 -21.06 -19.47 6.50
CA GLU A 278 -21.50 -19.54 5.10
C GLU A 278 -22.19 -18.24 4.63
N THR A 279 -22.99 -17.62 5.52
CA THR A 279 -23.61 -16.33 5.22
C THR A 279 -22.55 -15.24 5.01
N TYR A 280 -21.55 -15.21 5.89
CA TYR A 280 -20.47 -14.23 5.82
C TYR A 280 -19.54 -14.46 4.63
N LYS A 281 -19.22 -15.72 4.33
CA LYS A 281 -18.48 -16.12 3.13
C LYS A 281 -19.17 -15.68 1.86
N THR A 282 -20.49 -15.85 1.76
CA THR A 282 -21.27 -15.39 0.60
C THR A 282 -21.13 -13.86 0.41
N LEU A 283 -21.21 -13.09 1.49
CA LEU A 283 -20.97 -11.64 1.45
C LEU A 283 -19.56 -11.30 0.94
N VAL A 284 -18.53 -11.99 1.46
CA VAL A 284 -17.14 -11.75 1.05
C VAL A 284 -16.93 -12.08 -0.42
N LEU A 285 -17.50 -13.19 -0.91
CA LEU A 285 -17.43 -13.59 -2.32
C LEU A 285 -18.11 -12.55 -3.24
N ASP A 286 -19.30 -12.04 -2.88
CA ASP A 286 -19.98 -10.97 -3.64
C ASP A 286 -19.11 -9.71 -3.74
N ILE A 287 -18.53 -9.28 -2.61
CA ILE A 287 -17.67 -8.09 -2.56
C ILE A 287 -16.39 -8.30 -3.37
N LEU A 288 -15.82 -9.50 -3.31
CA LEU A 288 -14.66 -9.89 -4.09
C LEU A 288 -15.01 -9.90 -5.59
N GLU A 289 -16.19 -10.34 -6.00
CA GLU A 289 -16.67 -10.33 -7.40
C GLU A 289 -17.01 -8.92 -7.92
N ARG A 290 -17.35 -7.99 -7.03
CA ARG A 290 -17.76 -6.62 -7.40
C ARG A 290 -16.72 -5.55 -7.08
N THR A 291 -15.48 -5.95 -6.79
CA THR A 291 -14.39 -5.06 -6.37
C THR A 291 -14.17 -3.86 -7.31
N ASP A 292 -14.23 -4.08 -8.63
CA ASP A 292 -14.06 -3.03 -9.65
C ASP A 292 -15.26 -2.07 -9.74
N GLU A 293 -16.43 -2.45 -9.20
CA GLU A 293 -17.65 -1.63 -9.15
C GLU A 293 -17.73 -0.80 -7.86
N ILE A 294 -17.26 -1.37 -6.75
CA ILE A 294 -17.32 -0.74 -5.43
C ILE A 294 -16.24 0.33 -5.32
N TRP A 295 -15.03 0.01 -5.75
CA TRP A 295 -13.86 0.82 -5.48
C TRP A 295 -13.25 1.41 -6.75
N PRO A 296 -12.82 2.69 -6.71
CA PRO A 296 -12.17 3.30 -7.85
C PRO A 296 -10.84 2.59 -8.16
N ARG A 297 -10.45 2.58 -9.45
CA ARG A 297 -9.26 1.85 -9.93
C ARG A 297 -7.98 2.13 -9.12
N TRP A 298 -7.76 3.38 -8.68
CA TRP A 298 -6.57 3.74 -7.91
C TRP A 298 -6.50 3.02 -6.55
N SER A 299 -7.64 2.70 -5.94
CA SER A 299 -7.70 1.94 -4.69
C SER A 299 -7.55 0.43 -4.87
N ASN A 300 -7.41 -0.03 -6.12
CA ASN A 300 -7.16 -1.43 -6.49
C ASN A 300 -5.79 -1.65 -7.17
N GLN A 301 -4.87 -0.69 -7.07
CA GLN A 301 -3.56 -0.70 -7.73
C GLN A 301 -2.65 -1.89 -7.39
N ALA A 302 -2.93 -2.59 -6.29
CA ALA A 302 -2.19 -3.79 -5.85
C ALA A 302 -3.12 -4.98 -5.54
N CYS A 303 -4.34 -4.99 -6.07
CA CYS A 303 -5.33 -6.03 -5.78
C CYS A 303 -5.62 -6.20 -4.26
N TYR A 304 -5.62 -5.10 -3.50
CA TYR A 304 -5.51 -5.11 -2.03
C TYR A 304 -6.54 -5.98 -1.29
N LEU A 305 -7.77 -6.10 -1.82
CA LEU A 305 -8.81 -6.93 -1.23
C LEU A 305 -8.43 -8.41 -1.30
N ALA A 306 -8.20 -8.94 -2.51
CA ALA A 306 -7.80 -10.33 -2.73
C ALA A 306 -6.45 -10.61 -2.06
N PHE A 307 -5.51 -9.66 -2.16
CA PHE A 307 -4.20 -9.69 -1.51
C PHE A 307 -4.32 -9.99 0.00
N ASN A 308 -5.19 -9.27 0.73
CA ASN A 308 -5.34 -9.52 2.17
C ASN A 308 -6.16 -10.78 2.45
N LEU A 309 -7.22 -11.04 1.68
CA LEU A 309 -8.08 -12.21 1.88
C LEU A 309 -7.33 -13.53 1.64
N SER A 310 -6.33 -13.54 0.78
CA SER A 310 -5.52 -14.72 0.42
C SER A 310 -4.94 -15.41 1.65
N ASP A 311 -4.34 -14.65 2.57
CA ASP A 311 -3.70 -15.21 3.77
C ASP A 311 -4.76 -15.89 4.66
N TRP A 312 -5.90 -15.23 4.86
CA TRP A 312 -6.98 -15.73 5.72
C TRP A 312 -7.73 -16.91 5.11
N ALA A 313 -7.99 -16.87 3.80
CA ALA A 313 -8.61 -17.97 3.06
C ALA A 313 -7.72 -19.22 3.10
N THR A 314 -6.41 -19.04 2.95
CA THR A 314 -5.41 -20.10 3.07
C THR A 314 -5.40 -20.69 4.48
N LEU A 315 -5.32 -19.83 5.52
CA LEU A 315 -5.34 -20.28 6.92
C LEU A 315 -6.63 -21.00 7.31
N GLY A 316 -7.77 -20.61 6.71
CA GLY A 316 -9.07 -21.24 6.94
C GLY A 316 -9.33 -22.50 6.10
N GLY A 317 -8.44 -22.84 5.16
CA GLY A 317 -8.59 -23.98 4.26
C GLY A 317 -9.83 -23.91 3.35
N ASP A 318 -10.36 -22.72 3.09
CA ASP A 318 -11.58 -22.57 2.27
C ASP A 318 -11.23 -22.49 0.78
N LEU A 319 -11.37 -23.63 0.09
CA LEU A 319 -10.99 -23.78 -1.32
C LEU A 319 -11.78 -22.85 -2.27
N GLU A 320 -13.00 -22.47 -1.93
CA GLU A 320 -13.82 -21.57 -2.76
C GLU A 320 -13.31 -20.14 -2.65
N LEU A 321 -13.02 -19.66 -1.44
CA LEU A 321 -12.40 -18.36 -1.23
C LEU A 321 -10.98 -18.30 -1.81
N VAL A 322 -10.21 -19.37 -1.66
CA VAL A 322 -8.87 -19.50 -2.25
C VAL A 322 -8.94 -19.39 -3.78
N SER A 323 -9.85 -20.13 -4.41
CA SER A 323 -10.08 -20.06 -5.87
C SER A 323 -10.52 -18.66 -6.31
N ALA A 324 -11.45 -18.03 -5.58
CA ALA A 324 -11.90 -16.69 -5.89
C ALA A 324 -10.76 -15.66 -5.77
N CYS A 325 -9.92 -15.74 -4.75
CA CYS A 325 -8.74 -14.88 -4.59
C CYS A 325 -7.73 -15.10 -5.71
N ALA A 326 -7.42 -16.35 -6.07
CA ALA A 326 -6.52 -16.69 -7.16
C ALA A 326 -6.98 -16.08 -8.49
N ASN A 327 -8.25 -16.31 -8.85
CA ASN A 327 -8.85 -15.75 -10.07
C ASN A 327 -8.76 -14.22 -10.11
N ARG A 328 -8.91 -13.54 -8.96
CA ARG A 328 -8.77 -12.09 -8.87
C ARG A 328 -7.35 -11.60 -9.06
N ILE A 329 -6.37 -12.28 -8.45
CA ILE A 329 -4.96 -11.93 -8.62
C ILE A 329 -4.53 -12.12 -10.09
N GLU A 330 -4.96 -13.20 -10.73
CA GLU A 330 -4.70 -13.43 -12.17
C GLU A 330 -5.37 -12.37 -13.06
N ALA A 331 -6.65 -12.08 -12.83
CA ALA A 331 -7.38 -11.04 -13.56
C ALA A 331 -6.72 -9.66 -13.37
N PHE A 332 -6.18 -9.38 -12.19
CA PHE A 332 -5.43 -8.16 -11.94
C PHE A 332 -4.11 -8.13 -12.74
N ARG A 333 -3.31 -9.21 -12.68
CA ARG A 333 -2.04 -9.33 -13.43
C ARG A 333 -2.24 -9.17 -14.93
N THR A 334 -3.30 -9.72 -15.50
CA THR A 334 -3.58 -9.59 -16.95
C THR A 334 -3.92 -8.16 -17.37
N LYS A 335 -4.48 -7.35 -16.45
CA LYS A 335 -4.85 -5.94 -16.70
C LYS A 335 -3.71 -4.95 -16.43
N GLN A 336 -2.71 -5.33 -15.64
CA GLN A 336 -1.60 -4.44 -15.28
C GLN A 336 -0.67 -4.16 -16.47
N ASP A 337 -0.33 -2.88 -16.62
CA ASP A 337 0.73 -2.46 -17.53
C ASP A 337 2.09 -2.95 -17.03
N TRP A 338 2.82 -3.65 -17.90
CA TRP A 338 4.12 -4.26 -17.60
C TRP A 338 5.17 -3.24 -17.12
N TYR A 339 5.11 -2.00 -17.60
CA TYR A 339 6.09 -0.96 -17.24
C TYR A 339 5.89 -0.36 -15.84
N HIS A 340 4.74 -0.60 -15.22
CA HIS A 340 4.37 -0.03 -13.92
C HIS A 340 4.22 -1.10 -12.82
N ARG A 341 4.67 -2.33 -13.08
CA ARG A 341 4.64 -3.40 -12.08
C ARG A 341 5.73 -3.18 -11.04
N SER A 342 5.32 -3.14 -9.78
CA SER A 342 6.24 -3.20 -8.65
C SER A 342 6.68 -4.64 -8.46
N GLN A 343 7.96 -4.92 -8.66
CA GLN A 343 8.53 -6.25 -8.45
C GLN A 343 8.31 -6.74 -7.01
N ASP A 344 8.38 -5.84 -6.02
CA ASP A 344 8.13 -6.14 -4.61
C ASP A 344 6.70 -6.67 -4.39
N ILE A 345 5.70 -6.08 -5.08
CA ILE A 345 4.31 -6.54 -5.01
C ILE A 345 4.15 -7.89 -5.71
N GLU A 346 4.81 -8.10 -6.85
CA GLU A 346 4.75 -9.37 -7.58
C GLU A 346 5.29 -10.53 -6.75
N HIS A 347 6.42 -10.35 -6.05
CA HIS A 347 6.97 -11.37 -5.15
C HIS A 347 5.99 -11.77 -4.04
N VAL A 348 5.27 -10.80 -3.47
CA VAL A 348 4.25 -11.05 -2.45
C VAL A 348 3.03 -11.77 -3.06
N LEU A 349 2.62 -11.41 -4.27
CA LEU A 349 1.55 -12.11 -4.98
C LEU A 349 1.97 -13.54 -5.35
N ASP A 350 3.22 -13.77 -5.74
CA ASP A 350 3.72 -15.11 -6.12
C ASP A 350 3.74 -16.07 -4.94
N ILE A 351 4.15 -15.63 -3.75
CA ILE A 351 4.11 -16.52 -2.58
C ILE A 351 2.67 -16.88 -2.19
N ARG A 352 1.72 -15.94 -2.31
CA ARG A 352 0.30 -16.23 -2.05
C ARG A 352 -0.32 -17.13 -3.10
N MET A 353 -0.04 -16.87 -4.38
CA MET A 353 -0.47 -17.74 -5.48
C MET A 353 0.13 -19.13 -5.35
N THR A 354 1.37 -19.26 -4.85
CA THR A 354 1.96 -20.57 -4.53
C THR A 354 1.06 -21.34 -3.56
N TRP A 355 0.64 -20.72 -2.45
CA TRP A 355 -0.26 -21.36 -1.47
C TRP A 355 -1.66 -21.65 -2.02
N HIS A 356 -2.21 -20.78 -2.85
CA HIS A 356 -3.46 -21.07 -3.54
C HIS A 356 -3.33 -22.30 -4.45
N CYS A 357 -2.28 -22.38 -5.26
CA CYS A 357 -2.00 -23.52 -6.13
C CYS A 357 -1.81 -24.81 -5.31
N LEU A 358 -1.10 -24.76 -4.18
CA LEU A 358 -0.94 -25.90 -3.27
C LEU A 358 -2.30 -26.42 -2.76
N LEU A 359 -3.16 -25.53 -2.26
CA LEU A 359 -4.48 -25.91 -1.75
C LEU A 359 -5.45 -26.39 -2.84
N LEU A 360 -5.33 -25.84 -4.06
CA LEU A 360 -6.14 -26.25 -5.21
C LEU A 360 -5.58 -27.49 -5.94
N GLY A 361 -4.44 -28.02 -5.50
CA GLY A 361 -3.80 -29.22 -6.08
C GLY A 361 -3.01 -28.97 -7.36
N ASP A 362 -2.74 -27.72 -7.74
CA ASP A 362 -1.85 -27.38 -8.86
C ASP A 362 -0.39 -27.30 -8.40
N TRP A 363 0.17 -28.47 -8.10
CA TRP A 363 1.55 -28.63 -7.62
C TRP A 363 2.60 -28.12 -8.62
N HIS A 364 2.30 -28.20 -9.92
CA HIS A 364 3.21 -27.76 -10.97
C HIS A 364 3.36 -26.24 -10.96
N MET A 365 2.24 -25.52 -10.97
CA MET A 365 2.26 -24.06 -10.92
C MET A 365 2.84 -23.54 -9.60
N ALA A 366 2.50 -24.17 -8.47
CA ALA A 366 3.08 -23.84 -7.17
C ALA A 366 4.63 -23.90 -7.21
N ARG A 367 5.19 -24.96 -7.81
CA ARG A 367 6.64 -25.11 -7.96
C ARG A 367 7.24 -24.06 -8.88
N LEU A 368 6.59 -23.75 -10.01
CA LEU A 368 7.07 -22.73 -10.95
C LEU A 368 7.15 -21.35 -10.30
N LEU A 369 6.11 -20.95 -9.57
CA LEU A 369 6.05 -19.69 -8.85
C LEU A 369 7.14 -19.61 -7.78
N LEU A 370 7.31 -20.67 -6.98
CA LEU A 370 8.28 -20.67 -5.88
C LEU A 370 9.73 -20.67 -6.37
N VAL A 371 10.04 -21.37 -7.47
CA VAL A 371 11.39 -21.35 -8.10
C VAL A 371 11.74 -19.97 -8.63
N ALA A 372 10.74 -19.23 -9.16
CA ALA A 372 10.95 -17.89 -9.67
C ALA A 372 11.16 -16.83 -8.57
N LEU A 373 10.95 -17.20 -7.29
CA LEU A 373 10.97 -16.31 -6.15
C LEU A 373 12.28 -16.44 -5.35
N PRO A 374 13.21 -15.47 -5.45
CA PRO A 374 14.43 -15.48 -4.66
C PRO A 374 14.11 -15.30 -3.17
N TRP A 375 14.89 -15.93 -2.29
CA TRP A 375 14.64 -15.89 -0.84
C TRP A 375 14.74 -14.48 -0.25
N ASP A 376 15.73 -13.69 -0.69
CA ASP A 376 15.99 -12.32 -0.22
C ASP A 376 15.15 -11.25 -0.94
N SER A 377 14.14 -11.66 -1.70
CA SER A 377 13.41 -10.79 -2.62
C SER A 377 12.27 -10.00 -1.97
N PHE A 378 11.94 -10.27 -0.71
CA PHE A 378 10.89 -9.57 0.01
C PHE A 378 11.37 -8.22 0.56
N ASN A 379 11.35 -7.20 -0.28
CA ASN A 379 11.51 -5.81 0.15
C ASN A 379 10.19 -5.30 0.77
N SER A 380 9.89 -5.77 1.99
CA SER A 380 8.65 -5.47 2.70
C SER A 380 8.84 -5.40 4.21
N ILE A 381 7.99 -4.61 4.88
CA ILE A 381 7.90 -4.50 6.35
C ILE A 381 7.38 -5.78 7.03
N GLU A 382 6.82 -6.70 6.24
CA GLU A 382 6.34 -8.04 6.66
C GLU A 382 7.25 -9.17 6.17
N SER A 383 8.51 -8.86 5.82
CA SER A 383 9.47 -9.84 5.29
C SER A 383 9.64 -11.10 6.15
N ARG A 384 9.55 -11.00 7.48
CA ARG A 384 9.66 -12.17 8.38
C ARG A 384 8.42 -13.03 8.30
N THR A 385 7.24 -12.43 8.29
CA THR A 385 5.98 -13.15 8.11
C THR A 385 5.91 -13.82 6.74
N LEU A 386 6.32 -13.13 5.68
CA LEU A 386 6.43 -13.72 4.33
C LEU A 386 7.44 -14.87 4.28
N SER A 387 8.53 -14.78 5.04
CA SER A 387 9.51 -15.87 5.14
C SER A 387 8.93 -17.13 5.80
N ILE A 388 7.99 -16.99 6.74
CA ILE A 388 7.27 -18.14 7.32
C ILE A 388 6.52 -18.89 6.22
N TRP A 389 5.76 -18.18 5.38
CA TRP A 389 5.05 -18.75 4.24
C TRP A 389 5.98 -19.36 3.19
N TYR A 390 7.09 -18.69 2.88
CA TYR A 390 8.08 -19.14 1.91
C TYR A 390 8.73 -20.48 2.31
N HIS A 391 9.28 -20.56 3.51
CA HIS A 391 9.94 -21.78 3.95
C HIS A 391 8.96 -22.94 4.18
N ALA A 392 7.72 -22.64 4.60
CA ALA A 392 6.66 -23.64 4.67
C ALA A 392 6.29 -24.21 3.30
N ALA A 393 6.19 -23.38 2.25
CA ALA A 393 5.90 -23.84 0.89
C ALA A 393 7.01 -24.75 0.34
N HIS A 394 8.27 -24.41 0.58
CA HIS A 394 9.43 -25.23 0.22
C HIS A 394 9.37 -26.63 0.86
N LEU A 395 9.02 -26.69 2.14
CA LEU A 395 8.86 -27.96 2.86
C LEU A 395 7.74 -28.82 2.27
N VAL A 396 6.61 -28.20 1.92
CA VAL A 396 5.47 -28.89 1.30
C VAL A 396 5.83 -29.43 -0.09
N LEU A 397 6.58 -28.66 -0.88
CA LEU A 397 6.99 -29.06 -2.23
C LEU A 397 8.20 -30.00 -2.26
N GLY A 398 8.77 -30.34 -1.10
CA GLY A 398 9.99 -31.15 -1.00
C GLY A 398 11.16 -30.53 -1.78
N MET A 399 11.26 -29.19 -1.75
CA MET A 399 12.31 -28.45 -2.43
C MET A 399 13.51 -28.26 -1.50
N ASP A 400 14.70 -28.37 -2.08
CA ASP A 400 15.99 -28.17 -1.41
C ASP A 400 16.16 -29.02 -0.14
N GLU A 401 17.08 -28.64 0.75
CA GLU A 401 17.37 -29.40 1.97
C GLU A 401 16.30 -29.12 3.04
N PRO A 402 15.43 -30.10 3.40
CA PRO A 402 14.27 -29.83 4.26
C PRO A 402 14.65 -29.30 5.64
N GLN A 403 15.82 -29.68 6.16
CA GLN A 403 16.28 -29.21 7.46
C GLN A 403 16.55 -27.70 7.47
N ILE A 404 17.05 -27.13 6.37
CA ILE A 404 17.30 -25.69 6.25
C ILE A 404 15.98 -24.93 6.34
N HIS A 405 15.00 -25.32 5.53
CA HIS A 405 13.68 -24.66 5.51
C HIS A 405 12.92 -24.86 6.82
N ARG A 406 13.03 -26.03 7.46
CA ARG A 406 12.43 -26.27 8.78
C ARG A 406 13.04 -25.35 9.84
N ASN A 407 14.37 -25.24 9.88
CA ASN A 407 15.06 -24.37 10.81
C ASN A 407 14.70 -22.90 10.57
N ALA A 408 14.64 -22.47 9.31
CA ALA A 408 14.28 -21.11 8.94
C ALA A 408 12.82 -20.78 9.31
N PHE A 409 11.87 -21.67 8.99
CA PHE A 409 10.47 -21.53 9.41
C PHE A 409 10.36 -21.34 10.94
N ASN A 410 10.98 -22.23 11.71
CA ASN A 410 10.98 -22.16 13.17
C ASN A 410 11.64 -20.87 13.68
N HIS A 411 12.73 -20.45 13.05
CA HIS A 411 13.43 -19.21 13.39
C HIS A 411 12.53 -17.99 13.20
N TYR A 412 11.88 -17.83 12.04
CA TYR A 412 11.01 -16.67 11.79
C TYR A 412 9.77 -16.66 12.66
N VAL A 413 9.14 -17.81 12.93
CA VAL A 413 8.04 -17.94 13.90
C VAL A 413 8.50 -17.51 15.30
N ALA A 414 9.70 -17.92 15.73
CA ALA A 414 10.24 -17.55 17.02
C ALA A 414 10.60 -16.06 17.10
N MET A 415 11.19 -15.48 16.05
CA MET A 415 11.58 -14.06 16.01
C MET A 415 10.38 -13.12 16.06
N THR A 416 9.30 -13.43 15.33
CA THR A 416 8.06 -12.61 15.36
C THR A 416 7.21 -12.92 16.60
N GLY A 417 7.36 -14.11 17.18
CA GLY A 417 6.48 -14.64 18.22
C GLY A 417 5.11 -15.06 17.68
N TYR A 418 4.96 -15.24 16.36
CA TYR A 418 3.70 -15.56 15.70
C TYR A 418 3.38 -17.05 15.74
N ARG A 419 3.24 -17.57 16.96
CA ARG A 419 2.94 -18.97 17.23
C ARG A 419 1.57 -19.41 16.69
N GLY A 420 0.60 -18.49 16.64
CA GLY A 420 -0.73 -18.73 16.06
C GLY A 420 -0.65 -18.98 14.55
N PHE A 421 0.12 -18.18 13.81
CA PHE A 421 0.39 -18.44 12.40
C PHE A 421 1.22 -19.70 12.19
N GLY A 422 2.32 -19.85 12.94
CA GLY A 422 3.17 -21.05 12.84
C GLY A 422 2.38 -22.35 12.98
N ARG A 423 1.51 -22.44 14.00
CA ARG A 423 0.65 -23.63 14.20
C ARG A 423 -0.32 -23.89 13.05
N ARG A 424 -1.02 -22.85 12.55
CA ARG A 424 -2.00 -23.01 11.47
C ARG A 424 -1.34 -23.40 10.15
N ILE A 425 -0.23 -22.74 9.81
CA ILE A 425 0.54 -23.06 8.61
C ILE A 425 1.09 -24.48 8.71
N GLU A 426 1.65 -24.87 9.86
CA GLU A 426 2.16 -26.24 10.06
C GLU A 426 1.06 -27.30 9.93
N ALA A 427 -0.16 -27.05 10.41
CA ALA A 427 -1.29 -27.95 10.23
C ALA A 427 -1.62 -28.15 8.74
N ILE A 428 -1.72 -27.05 7.97
CA ILE A 428 -1.97 -27.11 6.52
C ILE A 428 -0.82 -27.85 5.81
N MET A 429 0.43 -27.60 6.19
CA MET A 429 1.58 -28.29 5.61
C MET A 429 1.48 -29.81 5.83
N GLN A 430 1.10 -30.26 7.02
CA GLN A 430 0.97 -31.69 7.34
C GLN A 430 -0.13 -32.33 6.47
N GLU A 431 -1.29 -31.71 6.36
CA GLU A 431 -2.39 -32.17 5.50
C GLU A 431 -1.95 -32.28 4.03
N LEU A 432 -1.27 -31.26 3.51
CA LEU A 432 -0.77 -31.24 2.14
C LEU A 432 0.30 -32.31 1.88
N ILE A 433 1.25 -32.51 2.80
CA ILE A 433 2.28 -33.56 2.67
C ILE A 433 1.63 -34.95 2.69
N GLU A 434 0.68 -35.19 3.61
CA GLU A 434 -0.03 -36.46 3.69
C GLU A 434 -0.82 -36.76 2.40
N SER A 435 -1.45 -35.74 1.82
CA SER A 435 -2.20 -35.89 0.56
C SER A 435 -1.34 -36.22 -0.66
N GLN A 436 -0.05 -35.83 -0.68
CA GLN A 436 0.88 -36.24 -1.75
C GLN A 436 1.33 -37.70 -1.62
N THR A 437 1.32 -38.25 -0.41
CA THR A 437 1.80 -39.63 -0.15
C THR A 437 0.72 -40.70 -0.35
N LYS A 438 -0.54 -40.29 -0.49
CA LYS A 438 -1.70 -41.14 -0.78
C LYS A 438 -1.96 -41.15 -2.28
#